data_AF-A0A086BL99-F1
#
_entry.id   AF-A0A086BL99-F1
#
_cell.length_a   1.000
_cell.length_b   1.000
_cell.length_c   1.000
_cell.angle_alpha   90.00
_cell.angle_beta   90.00
_cell.angle_gamma   90.00
#
_symmetry.space_group_name_H-M   'P 1'
#
loop_
_entity.id
_entity.type
_entity.pdbx_description
1 polymer ?
#
loop_
_entity_poly.entity_id
_entity_poly.type
_entity_poly.pdbx_seq_one_letter_code
_entity_poly.pdbx_strand_id
1 'polypeptide(L)'
;MNFWNVFIIVFLIGVFNSIVYIIFKRYLQDKPNAAMRFLMVNIVKDVIWFVISLLLIDKTRSNFIFLIICFVAASFFIYFLVIKQINKS
;
A
#
# COMPACT_ATOMS: atom_id res chain seq x y z
N MET A 1 -7.72 -8.50 -18.33
CA MET A 1 -8.40 -7.72 -17.26
C MET A 1 -9.17 -6.57 -17.89
N ASN A 2 -10.38 -6.25 -17.41
CA ASN A 2 -11.08 -5.04 -17.84
C ASN A 2 -10.27 -3.80 -17.44
N PHE A 3 -10.13 -2.83 -18.34
CA PHE A 3 -9.42 -1.58 -18.11
C PHE A 3 -9.92 -0.85 -16.86
N TRP A 4 -11.24 -0.88 -16.62
CA TRP A 4 -11.83 -0.28 -15.43
C TRP A 4 -11.33 -0.92 -14.14
N ASN A 5 -11.18 -2.25 -14.10
CA ASN A 5 -10.70 -2.94 -12.91
C ASN A 5 -9.22 -2.63 -12.66
N VAL A 6 -8.40 -2.53 -13.72
CA VAL A 6 -7.00 -2.08 -13.64
C VAL A 6 -6.93 -0.71 -13.00
N PHE A 7 -7.71 0.24 -13.53
CA PHE A 7 -7.73 1.61 -13.05
C PHE A 7 -8.15 1.69 -11.58
N ILE A 8 -9.22 0.99 -11.20
CA ILE A 8 -9.71 0.95 -9.81
C ILE A 8 -8.65 0.39 -8.86
N ILE A 9 -7.97 -0.70 -9.22
CA ILE A 9 -6.95 -1.31 -8.38
C ILE A 9 -5.78 -0.36 -8.12
N VAL A 10 -5.28 0.30 -9.17
CA VAL A 10 -4.16 1.25 -9.09
C VAL A 10 -4.57 2.51 -8.34
N PHE A 11 -5.80 2.99 -8.56
CA PHE A 11 -6.33 4.12 -7.81
C PHE A 11 -6.46 3.78 -6.31
N LEU A 12 -6.99 2.60 -5.98
CA LEU A 12 -7.20 2.14 -4.61
C LEU A 12 -5.88 2.02 -3.84
N ILE A 13 -4.83 1.44 -4.45
CA ILE A 13 -3.53 1.33 -3.78
C ILE A 13 -2.90 2.71 -3.54
N GLY A 14 -3.07 3.64 -4.49
CA GLY A 14 -2.64 5.03 -4.33
C GLY A 14 -3.33 5.71 -3.17
N VAL A 15 -4.66 5.67 -3.12
CA VAL A 15 -5.47 6.27 -2.05
C VAL A 15 -5.09 5.68 -0.69
N PHE A 16 -5.01 4.35 -0.58
CA PHE A 16 -4.67 3.70 0.68
C PHE A 16 -3.24 4.04 1.13
N ASN A 17 -2.26 4.08 0.22
CA ASN A 17 -0.90 4.50 0.54
C ASN A 17 -0.87 5.95 1.02
N SER A 18 -1.61 6.86 0.38
CA SER A 18 -1.72 8.25 0.82
C SER A 18 -2.30 8.36 2.23
N ILE A 19 -3.37 7.62 2.53
CA ILE A 19 -3.98 7.58 3.87
C ILE A 19 -2.97 7.10 4.91
N VAL A 20 -2.30 5.97 4.65
CA VAL A 20 -1.30 5.44 5.60
C VAL A 20 -0.12 6.38 5.79
N TYR A 21 0.33 7.06 4.73
CA TYR A 21 1.38 8.07 4.84
C TYR A 21 0.96 9.26 5.71
N ILE A 22 -0.28 9.76 5.55
CA ILE A 22 -0.83 10.84 6.38
C ILE A 22 -0.92 10.39 7.85
N ILE A 23 -1.39 9.16 8.10
CA ILE A 23 -1.46 8.59 9.45
C ILE A 23 -0.05 8.50 10.05
N PHE A 24 0.92 8.01 9.28
CA PHE A 24 2.31 7.93 9.70
C PHE A 24 2.85 9.30 10.11
N LYS A 25 2.77 10.27 9.20
CA LYS A 25 3.30 11.62 9.41
C LYS A 25 2.65 12.34 10.59
N ARG A 26 1.34 12.18 10.79
CA ARG A 26 0.59 12.92 11.81
C ARG A 26 0.60 12.27 13.18
N TYR A 27 0.66 10.94 13.26
CA TYR A 27 0.41 10.22 14.51
C TYR A 27 1.53 9.26 14.93
N LEU A 28 2.34 8.76 13.99
CA LEU A 28 3.32 7.71 14.27
C LEU A 28 4.78 8.19 14.23
N GLN A 29 5.09 9.22 13.44
CA GLN A 29 6.46 9.68 13.20
C GLN A 29 7.21 10.05 14.49
N ASP A 30 6.59 10.82 15.37
CA ASP A 30 7.23 11.30 16.62
C ASP A 30 7.16 10.28 17.77
N LYS A 31 6.66 9.06 17.51
CA LYS A 31 6.52 8.01 18.52
C LYS A 31 7.75 7.10 18.52
N PRO A 32 8.13 6.56 19.70
CA PRO A 32 9.15 5.51 19.74
C PRO A 32 8.70 4.32 18.89
N ASN A 33 9.66 3.72 18.21
CA ASN A 33 9.45 2.62 17.25
C ASN A 33 8.50 2.99 16.10
N ALA A 34 8.57 4.24 15.59
CA ALA A 34 7.77 4.74 14.47
C ALA A 34 7.77 3.79 13.26
N ALA A 35 8.93 3.21 12.90
CA ALA A 35 9.06 2.24 11.82
C ALA A 35 8.19 0.99 12.03
N MET A 36 8.19 0.42 13.24
CA MET A 36 7.44 -0.78 13.57
C MET A 36 5.93 -0.51 13.61
N ARG A 37 5.53 0.66 14.14
CA ARG A 37 4.13 1.09 14.14
C ARG A 37 3.61 1.31 12.72
N PHE A 38 4.42 1.93 11.85
CA PHE A 38 4.11 2.07 10.43
C PHE A 38 3.92 0.70 9.77
N LEU A 39 4.85 -0.24 10.02
CA LEU A 39 4.79 -1.59 9.45
C LEU A 39 3.45 -2.28 9.78
N MET A 40 3.00 -2.20 11.03
CA MET A 40 1.74 -2.79 11.47
C MET A 40 0.55 -2.18 10.70
N VAL A 41 0.47 -0.85 10.60
CA VAL A 41 -0.61 -0.17 9.86
C VAL A 41 -0.54 -0.47 8.37
N ASN A 42 0.66 -0.52 7.79
CA ASN A 42 0.87 -0.80 6.38
C ASN A 42 0.44 -2.23 6.01
N ILE A 43 0.80 -3.23 6.82
CA ILE A 43 0.38 -4.63 6.60
C ILE A 43 -1.13 -4.76 6.62
N VAL A 44 -1.81 -4.14 7.60
CA VAL A 44 -3.29 -4.18 7.68
C VAL A 44 -3.91 -3.56 6.43
N LYS A 45 -3.43 -2.40 6.00
CA LYS A 45 -3.85 -1.78 4.72
C LYS A 45 -3.66 -2.75 3.55
N ASP A 46 -2.49 -3.37 3.45
CA ASP A 46 -2.11 -4.20 2.31
C ASP A 46 -3.00 -5.44 2.20
N VAL A 47 -3.32 -6.07 3.32
CA VAL A 47 -4.29 -7.18 3.39
C VAL A 47 -5.66 -6.72 2.91
N ILE A 48 -6.17 -5.58 3.40
CA ILE A 48 -7.48 -5.04 2.99
C ILE A 48 -7.50 -4.76 1.49
N TRP A 49 -6.47 -4.10 0.97
CA TRP A 49 -6.35 -3.82 -0.46
C TRP A 49 -6.32 -5.10 -1.30
N PHE A 50 -5.55 -6.09 -0.87
CA PHE A 50 -5.40 -7.35 -1.60
C PHE A 50 -6.72 -8.12 -1.64
N VAL A 51 -7.44 -8.20 -0.51
CA VAL A 51 -8.76 -8.84 -0.45
C VAL A 51 -9.76 -8.15 -1.38
N ILE A 52 -9.85 -6.82 -1.33
CA ILE A 52 -10.74 -6.05 -2.23
C ILE A 52 -10.36 -6.29 -3.69
N SER A 53 -9.06 -6.25 -4.00
CA SER A 53 -8.57 -6.44 -5.37
C SER A 53 -8.90 -7.83 -5.90
N LEU A 54 -8.77 -8.88 -5.09
CA LEU A 54 -9.14 -10.26 -5.46
C LEU A 54 -10.64 -10.43 -5.71
N LEU A 55 -11.50 -9.64 -5.07
CA LEU A 55 -12.95 -9.67 -5.31
C LEU A 55 -13.35 -8.98 -6.62
N LEU A 56 -12.55 -8.02 -7.09
CA LEU A 56 -12.83 -7.23 -8.31
C LEU A 56 -12.32 -7.87 -9.61
N ILE A 57 -11.37 -8.81 -9.52
CA ILE A 57 -10.73 -9.41 -10.70
C ILE A 57 -11.12 -10.87 -10.89
N ASP A 58 -11.12 -11.29 -12.15
CA ASP A 58 -11.20 -12.72 -12.47
C ASP A 58 -9.95 -13.44 -11.95
N LYS A 59 -10.16 -14.63 -11.38
CA LYS A 59 -9.13 -15.47 -10.76
C LYS A 59 -8.26 -16.17 -11.83
N THR A 60 -7.53 -15.37 -12.60
CA THR A 60 -6.59 -15.83 -13.63
C THR A 60 -5.15 -15.59 -13.18
N ARG A 61 -4.23 -16.42 -13.70
CA ARG A 61 -2.79 -16.29 -13.43
C ARG A 61 -2.25 -14.90 -13.82
N SER A 62 -2.70 -14.36 -14.95
CA SER A 62 -2.26 -13.05 -15.45
C SER A 62 -2.66 -11.92 -14.52
N ASN A 63 -3.92 -11.88 -14.08
CA ASN A 63 -4.40 -10.84 -13.17
C ASN A 63 -3.72 -10.92 -11.79
N PHE A 64 -3.41 -12.13 -11.31
CA PHE A 64 -2.65 -12.32 -10.07
C PHE A 64 -1.22 -11.78 -10.16
N ILE A 65 -0.51 -12.06 -11.26
CA ILE A 65 0.83 -11.51 -11.51
C ILE A 65 0.78 -9.98 -11.55
N PHE A 66 -0.25 -9.42 -12.20
CA PHE A 66 -0.47 -7.97 -12.20
C PHE A 66 -0.62 -7.39 -10.78
N LEU A 67 -1.44 -8.02 -9.91
CA LEU A 67 -1.59 -7.58 -8.52
C LEU A 67 -0.26 -7.60 -7.76
N ILE A 68 0.56 -8.63 -7.96
CA ILE A 68 1.88 -8.72 -7.32
C ILE A 68 2.77 -7.56 -7.77
N ILE A 69 2.80 -7.26 -9.07
CA ILE A 69 3.61 -6.15 -9.59
C ILE A 69 3.16 -4.81 -8.99
N CYS A 70 1.85 -4.56 -8.94
CA CYS A 70 1.30 -3.37 -8.30
C CYS A 70 1.67 -3.30 -6.82
N PHE A 71 1.54 -4.41 -6.10
CA PHE A 71 1.88 -4.50 -4.69
C PHE A 71 3.35 -4.17 -4.43
N VAL A 72 4.27 -4.77 -5.20
CA VAL A 72 5.71 -4.56 -5.05
C VAL A 72 6.08 -3.11 -5.36
N ALA A 73 5.62 -2.57 -6.49
CA ALA A 73 5.93 -1.20 -6.90
C ALA A 73 5.42 -0.17 -5.86
N ALA A 74 4.18 -0.33 -5.42
CA ALA A 74 3.58 0.55 -4.43
C ALA A 74 4.23 0.43 -3.05
N SER A 75 4.65 -0.78 -2.66
CA SER A 75 5.41 -1.02 -1.43
C SER A 75 6.73 -0.26 -1.46
N PHE A 76 7.53 -0.43 -2.52
CA PHE A 76 8.80 0.30 -2.67
C PHE A 76 8.61 1.80 -2.52
N PHE A 77 7.57 2.36 -3.14
CA PHE A 77 7.26 3.78 -3.07
C PHE A 77 6.98 4.25 -1.63
N ILE A 78 6.08 3.58 -0.90
CA ILE A 78 5.73 4.01 0.46
C ILE A 78 6.86 3.78 1.46
N TYR A 79 7.57 2.65 1.39
CA TYR A 79 8.72 2.39 2.25
C TYR A 79 9.83 3.41 2.02
N PHE A 80 10.13 3.76 0.77
CA PHE A 80 11.12 4.79 0.46
C PHE A 80 10.75 6.13 1.11
N LEU A 81 9.50 6.57 0.98
CA LEU A 81 9.03 7.83 1.57
C LEU A 81 9.10 7.82 3.10
N VAL A 82 8.73 6.71 3.73
CA VAL A 82 8.71 6.59 5.20
C VAL A 82 10.11 6.50 5.77
N ILE A 83 10.98 5.65 5.21
CA ILE A 83 12.39 5.53 5.64
C ILE A 83 13.09 6.88 5.51
N LYS A 84 12.86 7.60 4.40
CA LYS A 84 13.41 8.95 4.21
C LYS A 84 12.95 9.94 5.28
N GLN A 85 11.72 9.84 5.78
CA GLN A 85 11.23 10.71 6.85
C GLN A 85 11.79 10.32 8.22
N ILE A 86 11.87 9.03 8.51
CA ILE A 86 12.42 8.53 9.78
C ILE A 86 13.89 8.92 9.91
N ASN A 87 14.69 8.76 8.85
CA ASN A 87 16.12 9.09 8.88
C ASN A 87 16.44 10.59 8.82
N LYS A 88 15.43 11.44 8.57
CA LYS A 88 15.56 12.90 8.64
C LYS A 88 15.23 13.46 10.02
N SER A 89 14.50 12.68 10.82
CA SER A 89 14.17 13.02 12.22
C SER A 89 15.31 12.65 13.14
#